data_AF-A0A1V3RKJ2-F1
#
_entry.id   AF-A0A1V3RKJ2-F1
#
_cell.length_a   1.000
_cell.length_b   1.000
_cell.length_c   1.000
_cell.angle_alpha   90.00
_cell.angle_beta   90.00
_cell.angle_gamma   90.00
#
_symmetry.space_group_name_H-M   'P 1'
#
loop_
_entity.id
_entity.type
_entity.pdbx_description
1 polymer ?
#
loop_
_entity_poly.entity_id
_entity_poly.type
_entity_poly.pdbx_seq_one_letter_code
_entity_poly.pdbx_strand_id
1 'polypeptide(L)'
;MNEIQKATVTIYDKFHNVIYSETATGKAGIEKTYSLEEFPDGVYFLEVETSQKKVTHEIVISNKVSNLSRKSVAEVYKGDLKMKSQNVAALN
;
A
#
# COMPACT_ATOMS: atom_id res chain seq x y z
N MET A 1 8.00 16.97 -13.11
CA MET A 1 7.23 15.79 -12.66
C MET A 1 7.53 15.58 -11.18
N ASN A 2 6.52 15.49 -10.31
CA ASN A 2 6.70 15.18 -8.89
C ASN A 2 6.68 13.66 -8.71
N GLU A 3 7.81 13.02 -8.95
CA GLU A 3 7.93 11.58 -8.71
C GLU A 3 7.85 11.27 -7.21
N ILE A 4 7.34 10.08 -6.89
CA ILE A 4 7.28 9.59 -5.52
C ILE A 4 8.69 9.23 -5.09
N GLN A 5 9.30 10.07 -4.24
CA GLN A 5 10.68 9.90 -3.79
C GLN A 5 10.80 9.10 -2.49
N LYS A 6 9.68 8.86 -1.79
CA LYS A 6 9.62 8.08 -0.56
C LYS A 6 8.32 7.30 -0.50
N ALA A 7 8.41 6.01 -0.18
CA ALA A 7 7.28 5.15 0.07
C ALA A 7 7.63 4.15 1.20
N THR A 8 6.63 3.78 1.98
CA THR A 8 6.70 2.63 2.88
C THR A 8 6.04 1.46 2.18
N VAL A 9 6.75 0.33 2.14
CA VAL A 9 6.25 -0.91 1.55
C VAL A 9 6.06 -1.91 2.68
N THR A 10 4.87 -2.50 2.76
CA THR A 10 4.54 -3.49 3.78
C THR A 10 3.90 -4.70 3.11
N ILE A 11 4.34 -5.91 3.49
CA ILE A 11 3.73 -7.16 3.06
C ILE A 11 3.01 -7.78 4.25
N TYR A 12 1.75 -8.14 4.03
CA TYR A 12 0.91 -8.81 5.00
C TYR A 12 0.60 -10.25 4.56
N ASP A 13 0.46 -11.14 5.54
CA ASP A 13 -0.13 -12.46 5.32
C ASP A 13 -1.67 -12.39 5.20
N LYS A 14 -2.32 -13.53 4.93
CA LYS A 14 -3.79 -13.64 4.83
C LYS A 14 -4.55 -13.22 6.09
N PHE A 15 -3.89 -13.20 7.24
CA PHE A 15 -4.46 -12.79 8.53
C PHE A 15 -4.16 -11.32 8.85
N HIS A 16 -3.59 -10.57 7.89
CA HIS A 16 -3.18 -9.18 8.04
C HIS A 16 -2.05 -8.98 9.07
N ASN A 17 -1.24 -10.00 9.33
CA ASN A 17 0.00 -9.81 10.10
C ASN A 17 1.09 -9.24 9.20
N VAL A 18 1.85 -8.27 9.70
CA VAL A 18 3.02 -7.74 9.00
C VAL A 18 4.12 -8.81 9.01
N ILE A 19 4.56 -9.21 7.83
CA ILE A 19 5.68 -10.17 7.67
C ILE A 19 6.91 -9.50 7.07
N TYR A 20 6.75 -8.34 6.45
CA TYR A 20 7.85 -7.51 5.97
C TYR A 20 7.43 -6.04 5.95
N SER A 21 8.36 -5.14 6.27
CA SER A 21 8.15 -3.69 6.11
C SER A 21 9.48 -2.99 5.85
N GLU A 22 9.50 -2.10 4.86
CA GLU A 22 10.63 -1.22 4.61
C GLU A 22 10.19 0.19 4.26
N THR A 23 11.09 1.16 4.42
CA THR A 23 10.94 2.49 3.82
C THR A 23 11.91 2.62 2.66
N ALA A 24 11.37 2.76 1.46
CA ALA A 24 12.12 2.96 0.24
C ALA A 24 12.23 4.46 -0.08
N THR A 25 13.41 4.89 -0.54
CA THR A 25 13.67 6.26 -0.99
C THR A 25 14.44 6.25 -2.30
N GLY A 26 14.12 7.16 -3.22
CA GLY A 26 14.82 7.28 -4.49
C GLY A 26 14.70 8.69 -5.08
N LYS A 27 15.77 9.17 -5.71
CA LYS A 27 15.85 10.55 -6.23
C LYS A 27 15.06 10.75 -7.53
N ALA A 28 14.87 9.68 -8.31
CA ALA A 28 14.21 9.68 -9.62
C ALA A 28 13.11 8.60 -9.67
N GLY A 29 12.38 8.44 -8.56
CA GLY A 29 11.43 7.35 -8.36
C GLY A 29 12.02 6.17 -7.58
N ILE A 30 11.18 5.16 -7.36
CA ILE A 30 11.49 3.97 -6.55
C ILE A 30 11.18 2.73 -7.39
N GLU A 31 12.18 1.87 -7.56
CA GLU A 31 12.04 0.53 -8.12
C GLU A 31 12.59 -0.48 -7.10
N LYS A 32 11.81 -1.52 -6.80
CA LYS A 32 12.13 -2.54 -5.80
C LYS A 32 11.70 -3.91 -6.29
N THR A 33 12.56 -4.90 -6.06
CA THR A 33 12.32 -6.31 -6.37
C THR A 33 12.35 -7.11 -5.08
N TYR A 34 11.29 -7.88 -4.84
CA TYR A 34 11.16 -8.74 -3.66
C TYR A 34 11.08 -10.20 -4.12
N SER A 35 11.89 -11.07 -3.50
CA SER A 35 11.73 -12.51 -3.68
C SER A 35 10.67 -13.03 -2.73
N LEU A 36 9.74 -13.83 -3.26
CA LEU A 36 8.67 -14.50 -2.51
C LEU A 36 8.83 -16.03 -2.58
N GLU A 37 9.99 -16.53 -3.01
CA GLU A 37 10.21 -17.97 -3.26
C GLU A 37 10.11 -18.83 -2.00
N GLU A 38 10.44 -18.27 -0.84
CA GLU A 38 10.38 -18.96 0.45
C GLU A 38 8.99 -18.88 1.10
N PHE A 39 8.05 -18.14 0.51
CA PHE A 39 6.73 -17.93 1.09
C PHE A 39 5.85 -19.14 0.76
N PRO A 40 5.11 -19.69 1.73
CA PRO A 40 4.14 -20.75 1.48
C PRO A 40 3.08 -20.35 0.45
N ASP A 41 2.47 -21.34 -0.19
CA ASP A 41 1.29 -21.12 -1.03
C ASP A 41 0.18 -20.46 -0.20
N GLY A 42 -0.39 -19.38 -0.76
CA GLY A 42 -1.33 -18.54 -0.02
C GLY A 42 -1.59 -17.18 -0.67
N VAL A 43 -2.44 -16.41 0.01
CA VAL A 43 -2.79 -15.04 -0.36
C VAL A 43 -2.06 -14.07 0.57
N TYR A 44 -1.48 -13.04 -0.01
CA TYR A 44 -0.72 -11.99 0.65
C TYR A 44 -1.15 -10.63 0.13
N PHE A 45 -0.81 -9.58 0.86
CA PHE A 45 -1.15 -8.21 0.47
C PHE A 45 0.10 -7.34 0.47
N LEU A 46 0.37 -6.70 -0.67
CA LEU A 46 1.39 -5.67 -0.81
C LEU A 46 0.76 -4.30 -0.65
N GLU A 47 1.13 -3.60 0.41
CA GLU A 47 0.72 -2.23 0.67
C GLU A 47 1.85 -1.25 0.37
N VAL A 48 1.56 -0.25 -0.44
CA VAL A 48 2.48 0.84 -0.76
C VAL A 48 1.88 2.14 -0.24
N GLU A 49 2.52 2.70 0.77
CA GLU A 49 2.12 3.94 1.43
C GLU A 49 3.06 5.08 1.04
N THR A 50 2.48 6.20 0.61
CA THR A 50 3.20 7.42 0.24
C THR A 50 2.70 8.58 1.09
N SER A 51 3.21 9.78 0.86
CA SER A 51 2.65 10.98 1.51
C SER A 51 1.20 11.25 1.11
N GLN A 52 0.78 10.85 -0.10
CA GLN A 52 -0.53 11.21 -0.66
C GLN A 52 -1.58 10.13 -0.45
N LYS A 53 -1.19 8.86 -0.52
CA LYS A 53 -2.13 7.73 -0.50
C LYS A 53 -1.46 6.44 -0.08
N LYS A 54 -2.29 5.45 0.22
CA LYS A 54 -1.98 4.06 0.49
C LYS A 54 -2.71 3.19 -0.51
N VAL A 55 -1.99 2.29 -1.18
CA VAL A 55 -2.56 1.37 -2.18
C VAL A 55 -2.21 -0.05 -1.80
N THR A 56 -3.19 -0.95 -1.86
CA THR A 56 -3.01 -2.36 -1.52
C THR A 56 -3.29 -3.23 -2.74
N HIS A 57 -2.39 -4.16 -3.02
CA HIS A 57 -2.49 -5.16 -4.07
C HIS A 57 -2.48 -6.56 -3.46
N GLU A 58 -3.24 -7.47 -4.07
CA GLU A 58 -3.22 -8.88 -3.71
C GLU A 58 -2.09 -9.60 -4.45
N ILE A 59 -1.40 -10.48 -3.74
CA ILE A 59 -0.45 -11.44 -4.28
C ILE A 59 -0.98 -12.84 -3.99
N VAL A 60 -1.01 -13.69 -5.01
CA VAL A 60 -1.32 -15.11 -4.87
C VAL A 60 -0.06 -15.91 -5.17
N ILE A 61 0.36 -16.74 -4.22
CA ILE A 61 1.45 -17.71 -4.39
C ILE A 61 0.81 -19.09 -4.53
N SER A 62 1.13 -19.77 -5.62
CA SER A 62 0.65 -21.12 -5.88
C SER A 62 1.66 -21.89 -6.71
N ASN A 63 1.99 -23.11 -6.30
CA ASN A 63 2.96 -23.96 -7.00
C ASN A 63 4.31 -23.24 -7.22
N LYS A 64 4.78 -22.46 -6.23
CA LYS A 64 6.01 -21.63 -6.30
C LYS A 64 6.00 -20.52 -7.35
N VAL A 65 4.85 -20.20 -7.95
CA VAL A 65 4.69 -19.05 -8.84
C VAL A 65 3.94 -17.96 -8.08
N SER A 66 4.47 -16.74 -8.09
CA SER A 66 3.80 -15.57 -7.53
C SER A 66 3.10 -14.76 -8.62
N ASN A 67 1.84 -14.42 -8.38
CA ASN A 67 1.05 -13.57 -9.27
C ASN A 67 0.57 -12.34 -8.50
N LEU A 68 0.99 -11.16 -8.94
CA LEU A 68 0.56 -9.87 -8.40
C LEU A 68 -0.62 -9.34 -9.20
N SER A 69 -1.75 -9.10 -8.53
CA SER A 69 -2.88 -8.43 -9.16
C SER A 69 -2.52 -6.99 -9.53
N ARG A 70 -2.57 -6.70 -10.84
CA ARG A 70 -2.41 -5.32 -11.35
C ARG A 70 -3.53 -4.39 -10.88
N LYS A 71 -4.70 -4.94 -10.55
CA LYS A 71 -5.81 -4.19 -9.97
C LYS A 71 -5.59 -4.09 -8.46
N SER A 72 -5.63 -2.87 -7.93
CA SER A 72 -5.63 -2.66 -6.48
C SER A 72 -6.92 -3.21 -5.88
N VAL A 73 -6.79 -3.82 -4.70
CA VAL A 73 -7.95 -4.26 -3.89
C VAL A 73 -8.42 -3.14 -2.97
N ALA A 74 -7.54 -2.20 -2.64
CA ALA A 74 -7.87 -1.01 -1.88
C ALA A 74 -6.98 0.18 -2.27
N GLU A 75 -7.54 1.38 -2.17
CA GLU A 75 -6.82 2.65 -2.34
C GLU A 75 -7.41 3.69 -1.39
N VAL A 76 -6.56 4.27 -0.53
CA VAL A 76 -6.93 5.24 0.49
C VAL A 76 -6.09 6.50 0.31
N TYR A 77 -6.73 7.62 0.02
CA TYR A 77 -6.06 8.92 -0.10
C TYR A 77 -5.95 9.59 1.27
N LYS A 78 -4.75 10.06 1.61
CA LYS A 78 -4.43 10.76 2.85
C LYS A 78 -4.67 12.27 2.76
N GLY A 79 -5.65 12.70 1.96
CA GLY A 79 -5.92 14.13 1.77
C GLY A 79 -5.97 14.88 3.11
N ASP A 80 -5.55 16.14 3.13
CA ASP A 80 -5.68 16.98 4.32
C ASP A 80 -7.13 16.91 4.79
N LEU A 81 -7.39 16.25 5.92
CA LEU A 81 -8.66 16.37 6.63
C LEU A 81 -8.73 17.79 7.23
N LYS A 82 -8.79 18.82 6.38
CA LYS A 82 -9.46 20.05 6.76
C LYS A 82 -10.96 19.77 6.69
N MET A 83 -11.44 18.97 7.64
CA MET A 83 -12.84 19.00 8.03
C MET A 83 -13.10 20.41 8.56
N LYS A 84 -13.53 21.31 7.69
CA LYS A 84 -14.13 22.56 8.11
C LYS A 84 -15.46 22.17 8.75
N SER A 85 -15.46 21.94 10.06
CA SER A 85 -16.68 21.88 10.85
C SER A 85 -17.39 23.23 10.70
N GLN A 86 -18.30 23.34 9.75
CA GLN A 86 -19.36 24.34 9.76
C GLN A 86 -20.67 23.63 10.08
N ASN A 87 -20.79 23.18 11.34
CA ASN A 87 -22.10 23.11 11.96
C ASN A 87 -22.56 24.55 12.22
N VAL A 88 -23.11 25.21 11.20
CA VAL A 88 -23.92 26.41 11.39
C VAL A 88 -25.34 25.97 11.69
N ALA A 89 -25.60 25.64 12.96
CA ALA A 89 -26.97 25.61 13.46
C ALA A 89 -27.34 27.04 13.89
N ALA A 90 -27.90 27.82 12.97
CA ALA A 90 -28.72 28.97 13.31
C ALA A 90 -30.19 28.50 13.27
N LEU A 91 -30.79 28.33 14.44
CA LEU A 91 -32.24 28.21 14.59
C LEU A 91 -32.79 29.63 14.76
N ASN A 92 -33.66 30.03 13.83
CA ASN A 92 -34.54 31.19 13.98
C ASN A 92 -35.66 30.88 14.98
#